data_AF-A0A6C0CWE0-F1
#
_entry.id   AF-A0A6C0CWE0-F1
#
_cell.length_a   1.000
_cell.length_b   1.000
_cell.length_c   1.000
_cell.angle_alpha   90.00
_cell.angle_beta   90.00
_cell.angle_gamma   90.00
#
_symmetry.space_group_name_H-M   'P 1'
#
loop_
_entity.id
_entity.type
_entity.pdbx_description
1 polymer ?
#
loop_
_entity_poly.entity_id
_entity_poly.type
_entity_poly.pdbx_seq_one_letter_code
_entity_poly.pdbx_strand_id
1 'polypeptide(L)'
;MDEFLKEKDIKLKDVSEMVKNINVDNSNDFYIVRGYYDEIIQYILSVFPKNNLYIGVSEEIRENPDVEYNKIYSFLGAPNIEIEQNLNTHIGIYRSEIPKDLELLLYNIYKPHNEELYKILGRKIDIWEKYYDKLK
;
A
#
# COMPACT_ATOMS: atom_id res chain seq x y z
N MET A 1 28.81 21.03 9.09
CA MET A 1 27.52 20.55 9.63
C MET A 1 26.33 21.23 8.93
N ASP A 2 26.47 22.48 8.49
CA ASP A 2 25.41 23.23 7.78
C ASP A 2 25.23 22.91 6.28
N GLU A 3 26.23 22.33 5.61
CA GLU A 3 26.17 22.03 4.17
C GLU A 3 25.34 20.77 3.88
N PHE A 4 25.42 19.78 4.76
CA PHE A 4 24.64 18.53 4.71
C PHE A 4 23.15 18.71 5.02
N LEU A 5 22.81 19.75 5.81
CA LEU A 5 21.44 20.12 6.11
C LEU A 5 20.79 20.89 4.94
N LYS A 6 21.56 21.77 4.27
CA LYS A 6 21.10 22.49 3.06
C LYS A 6 20.77 21.55 1.89
N GLU A 7 21.56 20.50 1.68
CA GLU A 7 21.33 19.56 0.58
C GLU A 7 20.05 18.71 0.77
N LYS A 8 19.72 18.35 2.01
CA LYS A 8 18.44 17.67 2.34
C LYS A 8 17.23 18.59 2.20
N ASP A 9 17.33 19.85 2.61
CA ASP A 9 16.24 20.83 2.47
C ASP A 9 15.93 21.18 1.01
N ILE A 10 16.93 21.17 0.14
CA ILE A 10 16.74 21.37 -1.31
C ILE A 10 16.00 20.16 -1.92
N LYS A 11 16.41 18.93 -1.60
CA LYS A 11 15.71 17.71 -2.08
C LYS A 11 14.27 17.58 -1.57
N LEU A 12 14.00 17.96 -0.32
CA LEU A 12 12.65 17.89 0.26
C LEU A 12 11.69 18.92 -0.36
N LYS A 13 12.18 20.12 -0.67
CA LYS A 13 11.39 21.13 -1.38
C LYS A 13 11.08 20.70 -2.80
N ASP A 14 12.05 20.13 -3.51
CA ASP A 14 11.85 19.61 -4.88
C ASP A 14 10.85 18.45 -4.92
N VAL A 15 10.89 17.56 -3.93
CA VAL A 15 9.91 16.49 -3.75
C VAL A 15 8.52 17.05 -3.45
N SER A 16 8.41 18.03 -2.55
CA SER A 16 7.11 18.66 -2.23
C SER A 16 6.52 19.39 -3.44
N GLU A 17 7.35 20.05 -4.24
CA GLU A 17 6.95 20.72 -5.49
C GLU A 17 6.52 19.69 -6.55
N MET A 18 7.24 18.56 -6.69
CA MET A 18 6.86 17.46 -7.59
C MET A 18 5.51 16.85 -7.21
N VAL A 19 5.28 16.59 -5.91
CA VAL A 19 4.00 16.03 -5.43
C VAL A 19 2.83 16.99 -5.70
N LYS A 20 3.04 18.30 -5.57
CA LYS A 20 2.04 19.32 -5.90
C LYS A 20 1.71 19.41 -7.40
N ASN A 21 2.63 18.98 -8.25
CA ASN A 21 2.52 19.04 -9.71
C ASN A 21 2.05 17.72 -10.35
N ILE A 22 1.73 16.70 -9.55
CA ILE A 22 1.07 15.47 -10.01
C ILE A 22 -0.30 15.89 -10.57
N ASN A 23 -0.45 15.78 -11.89
CA ASN A 23 -1.58 16.26 -12.65
C ASN A 23 -2.30 15.01 -13.17
N VAL A 24 -3.43 14.67 -12.56
CA VAL A 24 -4.17 13.40 -12.74
C VAL A 24 -4.54 13.10 -14.21
N ASP A 25 -4.47 14.10 -15.10
CA ASP A 25 -4.71 13.97 -16.54
C ASP A 25 -3.52 13.41 -17.35
N ASN A 26 -2.33 13.22 -16.77
CA ASN A 26 -1.19 12.58 -17.44
C ASN A 26 -1.10 11.07 -17.14
N SER A 27 -0.92 10.26 -18.18
CA SER A 27 -0.92 8.79 -18.14
C SER A 27 0.08 8.13 -17.17
N ASN A 28 1.08 8.86 -16.66
CA ASN A 28 2.09 8.35 -15.73
C ASN A 28 1.67 8.41 -14.26
N ASP A 29 0.79 9.35 -13.88
CA ASP A 29 0.35 9.53 -12.48
C ASP A 29 -0.64 8.44 -12.03
N PHE A 30 -1.17 7.70 -13.00
CA PHE A 30 -2.09 6.59 -12.80
C PHE A 30 -1.54 5.50 -11.87
N TYR A 31 -0.23 5.24 -11.91
CA TYR A 31 0.37 4.25 -11.01
C TYR A 31 0.40 4.71 -9.56
N ILE A 32 0.52 6.02 -9.33
CA ILE A 32 0.49 6.60 -7.98
C ILE A 32 -0.93 6.60 -7.44
N VAL A 33 -1.88 7.14 -8.21
CA VAL A 33 -3.28 7.27 -7.78
C VAL A 33 -3.93 5.91 -7.49
N ARG A 34 -3.50 4.85 -8.19
CA ARG A 34 -3.95 3.47 -7.90
C ARG A 34 -3.58 2.96 -6.51
N GLY A 35 -2.57 3.55 -5.87
CA GLY A 35 -2.18 3.24 -4.49
C GLY A 35 -2.99 4.00 -3.44
N TYR A 36 -3.91 4.89 -3.81
CA TYR A 36 -4.77 5.63 -2.88
C TYR A 36 -5.95 4.75 -2.43
N TYR A 37 -5.64 3.69 -1.69
CA TYR A 37 -6.61 2.67 -1.29
C TYR A 37 -7.70 3.24 -0.39
N ASP A 38 -7.39 4.25 0.43
CA ASP A 38 -8.35 4.95 1.28
C ASP A 38 -9.47 5.59 0.45
N GLU A 39 -9.14 6.31 -0.62
CA GLU A 39 -10.12 6.94 -1.50
C GLU A 39 -10.97 5.90 -2.22
N ILE A 40 -10.33 4.86 -2.76
CA ILE A 40 -11.01 3.76 -3.48
C ILE A 40 -12.00 3.05 -2.54
N ILE A 41 -11.56 2.70 -1.33
CA ILE A 41 -12.41 2.00 -0.36
C ILE A 41 -13.53 2.91 0.14
N GLN A 42 -13.27 4.21 0.42
CA GLN A 42 -14.32 5.16 0.79
C GLN A 42 -15.39 5.29 -0.29
N TYR A 43 -14.99 5.35 -1.56
CA TYR A 43 -15.94 5.37 -2.67
C TYR A 43 -16.79 4.10 -2.70
N ILE A 44 -16.19 2.91 -2.57
CA ILE A 44 -16.95 1.65 -2.51
C ILE A 44 -17.92 1.65 -1.32
N LEU A 45 -17.49 2.10 -0.15
CA LEU A 45 -18.31 2.18 1.06
C LEU A 45 -19.43 3.24 0.99
N SER A 46 -19.31 4.22 0.08
CA SER A 46 -20.39 5.18 -0.18
C SER A 46 -21.57 4.55 -0.93
N VAL A 47 -21.34 3.42 -1.60
CA VAL A 47 -22.34 2.69 -2.41
C VAL A 47 -22.76 1.39 -1.75
N PHE A 48 -21.82 0.68 -1.12
CA PHE A 48 -22.04 -0.64 -0.52
C PHE A 48 -21.88 -0.61 1.00
N PRO A 49 -22.71 -1.35 1.75
CA PRO A 49 -22.52 -1.53 3.19
C PRO A 49 -21.16 -2.15 3.51
N LYS A 50 -20.55 -1.75 4.64
CA LYS A 50 -19.26 -2.27 5.09
C LYS A 50 -19.22 -3.81 5.18
N ASN A 51 -20.31 -4.44 5.58
CA ASN A 51 -20.39 -5.90 5.71
C ASN A 51 -20.37 -6.64 4.35
N ASN A 52 -20.50 -5.92 3.23
CA ASN A 52 -20.42 -6.47 1.88
C ASN A 52 -19.04 -6.26 1.24
N LEU A 53 -18.06 -5.77 2.00
CA LEU A 53 -16.70 -5.55 1.54
C LEU A 53 -15.71 -6.30 2.43
N TYR A 54 -14.90 -7.14 1.81
CA TYR A 54 -13.73 -7.76 2.42
C TYR A 54 -12.46 -7.14 1.85
N ILE A 55 -11.50 -6.82 2.73
CA ILE A 55 -10.21 -6.24 2.36
C ILE A 55 -9.12 -7.19 2.86
N GLY A 56 -8.48 -7.90 1.93
CA GLY A 56 -7.35 -8.77 2.23
C GLY A 56 -6.01 -8.06 1.97
N VAL A 57 -5.04 -8.28 2.86
CA VAL A 57 -3.68 -7.74 2.70
C VAL A 57 -2.82 -8.80 2.02
N SER A 58 -2.27 -8.48 0.84
CA SER A 58 -1.51 -9.46 0.04
C SER A 58 -0.29 -10.01 0.78
N GLU A 59 0.40 -9.19 1.59
CA GLU A 59 1.50 -9.66 2.42
C GLU A 59 1.04 -10.71 3.44
N GLU A 60 -0.09 -10.48 4.12
CA GLU A 60 -0.64 -11.42 5.12
C GLU A 60 -1.12 -12.72 4.48
N ILE A 61 -1.73 -12.63 3.29
CA ILE A 61 -2.13 -13.80 2.49
C ILE A 61 -0.91 -14.62 2.09
N ARG A 62 0.20 -13.97 1.72
CA ARG A 62 1.45 -14.69 1.38
C ARG A 62 2.10 -15.34 2.59
N GLU A 63 2.07 -14.70 3.76
CA GLU A 63 2.66 -15.25 4.98
C GLU A 63 1.83 -16.40 5.56
N ASN A 64 0.50 -16.28 5.54
CA ASN A 64 -0.42 -17.24 6.16
C ASN A 64 -1.66 -17.51 5.28
N PRO A 65 -1.50 -18.15 4.11
CA PRO A 65 -2.57 -18.30 3.12
C PRO A 65 -3.79 -19.02 3.67
N ASP A 66 -3.61 -20.11 4.43
CA ASP A 66 -4.73 -20.87 4.98
C ASP A 66 -5.59 -20.03 5.93
N VAL A 67 -4.94 -19.21 6.76
CA VAL A 67 -5.62 -18.32 7.71
C VAL A 67 -6.41 -17.24 6.96
N GLU A 68 -5.80 -16.58 5.98
CA GLU A 68 -6.47 -15.51 5.23
C GLU A 68 -7.56 -16.05 4.29
N TYR A 69 -7.34 -17.20 3.64
CA TYR A 69 -8.35 -17.84 2.80
C TYR A 69 -9.57 -18.29 3.61
N ASN A 70 -9.39 -18.80 4.83
CA ASN A 70 -10.52 -19.12 5.71
C ASN A 70 -11.35 -17.88 6.06
N LYS A 71 -10.72 -16.70 6.21
CA LYS A 71 -11.46 -15.43 6.38
C LYS A 71 -12.26 -15.07 5.12
N ILE A 72 -11.67 -15.25 3.93
CA ILE A 72 -12.37 -15.03 2.64
C ILE A 72 -13.54 -15.99 2.49
N TYR A 73 -13.38 -17.28 2.78
CA TYR A 73 -14.46 -18.27 2.72
C TYR A 73 -15.59 -17.92 3.68
N SER A 74 -15.25 -17.55 4.91
CA SER A 74 -16.22 -17.09 5.91
C SER A 74 -17.00 -15.87 5.43
N PHE A 75 -16.33 -14.90 4.81
CA PHE A 75 -16.97 -13.71 4.24
C PHE A 75 -17.93 -14.07 3.08
N LEU A 76 -17.54 -15.03 2.22
CA LEU A 76 -18.36 -15.50 1.10
C LEU A 76 -19.49 -16.45 1.53
N GLY A 77 -19.53 -16.90 2.79
CA GLY A 77 -20.45 -17.94 3.25
C GLY A 77 -20.12 -19.33 2.68
N ALA A 78 -18.87 -19.55 2.28
CA ALA A 78 -18.38 -20.82 1.74
C ALA A 78 -17.81 -21.71 2.86
N PRO A 79 -17.85 -23.05 2.71
CA PRO A 79 -17.14 -23.95 3.61
C PRO A 79 -15.62 -23.75 3.50
N ASN A 80 -14.90 -23.99 4.60
CA ASN A 80 -13.44 -23.99 4.57
C ASN A 80 -12.94 -25.15 3.72
N ILE A 81 -12.05 -24.85 2.78
CA ILE A 81 -11.40 -25.83 1.91
C ILE A 81 -9.91 -25.76 2.17
N GLU A 82 -9.30 -26.91 2.44
CA GLU A 82 -7.84 -27.02 2.51
C GLU A 82 -7.29 -27.04 1.08
N ILE A 83 -6.51 -26.02 0.71
CA ILE A 83 -5.84 -25.98 -0.58
C ILE A 83 -4.49 -26.67 -0.42
N GLU A 84 -4.42 -27.94 -0.83
CA GLU A 84 -3.22 -28.79 -0.67
C GLU A 84 -1.98 -28.29 -1.45
N GLN A 85 -2.12 -27.34 -2.38
CA GLN A 85 -1.02 -26.91 -3.23
C GLN A 85 -0.82 -25.40 -3.20
N ASN A 86 0.30 -25.00 -2.60
CA ASN A 86 0.80 -23.63 -2.63
C ASN A 86 1.49 -23.37 -3.99
N LEU A 87 0.69 -23.23 -5.05
CA LEU A 87 1.17 -22.99 -6.42
C LEU A 87 1.46 -21.51 -6.62
N ASN A 88 2.47 -21.01 -5.90
CA ASN A 88 3.14 -19.76 -6.23
C ASN A 88 3.78 -19.89 -7.62
N THR A 89 2.96 -19.67 -8.64
CA THR A 89 3.33 -19.77 -10.05
C THR A 89 3.37 -18.36 -10.63
N HIS A 90 4.33 -18.08 -11.52
CA HIS A 90 4.48 -16.78 -12.17
C HIS A 90 4.92 -15.61 -11.25
N ILE A 91 5.71 -15.88 -10.21
CA ILE A 91 6.33 -14.81 -9.41
C ILE A 91 7.38 -14.09 -10.26
N GLY A 92 7.15 -12.79 -10.50
CA GLY A 92 8.15 -11.92 -11.12
C GLY A 92 9.34 -11.70 -10.19
N ILE A 93 10.55 -11.79 -10.75
CA ILE A 93 11.78 -11.45 -10.02
C ILE A 93 12.13 -10.00 -10.36
N TYR A 94 12.22 -9.15 -9.34
CA TYR A 94 12.77 -7.81 -9.49
C TYR A 94 14.27 -7.89 -9.78
N ARG A 95 14.71 -7.29 -10.88
CA ARG A 95 16.13 -7.34 -11.32
C ARG A 95 16.95 -6.14 -10.85
N SER A 96 16.30 -5.16 -10.25
CA SER A 96 16.86 -3.88 -9.86
C SER A 96 16.20 -3.39 -8.60
N GLU A 97 16.99 -2.80 -7.71
CA GLU A 97 16.51 -2.13 -6.52
C GLU A 97 15.89 -0.78 -6.89
N ILE A 98 14.92 -0.33 -6.09
CA ILE A 98 14.35 1.00 -6.21
C ILE A 98 15.36 2.00 -5.64
N PRO A 99 15.65 3.12 -6.33
CA PRO A 99 16.47 4.18 -5.78
C PRO A 99 15.91 4.70 -4.44
N LYS A 100 16.78 4.89 -3.44
CA LYS A 100 16.36 5.27 -2.07
C LYS A 100 15.63 6.60 -2.00
N ASP A 101 15.98 7.54 -2.86
CA ASP A 101 15.30 8.84 -2.99
C ASP A 101 13.88 8.68 -3.56
N LEU A 102 13.70 7.81 -4.55
CA LEU A 102 12.38 7.45 -5.06
C LEU A 102 11.55 6.71 -4.00
N GLU A 103 12.16 5.80 -3.25
CA GLU A 103 11.51 5.09 -2.14
C GLU A 103 11.01 6.06 -1.06
N LEU A 104 11.82 7.04 -0.66
CA LEU A 104 11.44 8.08 0.30
C LEU A 104 10.36 9.02 -0.25
N LEU A 105 10.42 9.38 -1.53
CA LEU A 105 9.39 10.16 -2.22
C LEU A 105 8.04 9.43 -2.15
N LEU A 106 8.00 8.16 -2.55
CA LEU A 106 6.79 7.34 -2.53
C LEU A 106 6.25 7.15 -1.10
N TYR A 107 7.13 6.94 -0.12
CA TYR A 107 6.73 6.90 1.29
C TYR A 107 6.01 8.18 1.70
N ASN A 108 6.56 9.35 1.39
CA ASN A 108 5.94 10.63 1.76
C ASN A 108 4.61 10.88 1.03
N ILE A 109 4.47 10.42 -0.22
CA ILE A 109 3.20 10.48 -0.96
C ILE A 109 2.14 9.61 -0.29
N TYR A 110 2.45 8.34 0.00
CA TYR A 110 1.45 7.38 0.48
C TYR A 110 1.18 7.45 1.98
N LYS A 111 2.09 8.03 2.78
CA LYS A 111 1.91 8.12 4.24
C LYS A 111 0.54 8.68 4.68
N PRO A 112 0.09 9.86 4.21
CA PRO A 112 -1.22 10.38 4.61
C PRO A 112 -2.37 9.45 4.21
N HIS A 113 -2.31 8.85 3.01
CA HIS A 113 -3.30 7.88 2.54
C HIS A 113 -3.32 6.60 3.39
N ASN A 114 -2.17 6.09 3.79
CA ASN A 114 -2.07 4.92 4.66
C ASN A 114 -2.59 5.21 6.07
N GLU A 115 -2.39 6.42 6.59
CA GLU A 115 -2.96 6.84 7.88
C GLU A 115 -4.51 6.86 7.83
N GLU A 116 -5.12 7.33 6.73
CA GLU A 116 -6.57 7.25 6.53
C GLU A 116 -7.04 5.80 6.32
N LEU A 117 -6.31 5.01 5.54
CA LEU A 117 -6.59 3.59 5.33
C LEU A 117 -6.63 2.83 6.65
N TYR A 118 -5.67 3.07 7.55
CA TYR A 118 -5.65 2.42 8.87
C TYR A 118 -6.87 2.75 9.72
N LYS A 119 -7.44 3.96 9.60
CA LYS A 119 -8.70 4.31 10.27
C LYS A 119 -9.87 3.50 9.71
N ILE A 120 -9.92 3.31 8.39
CA ILE A 120 -10.95 2.48 7.73
C ILE A 120 -10.86 1.02 8.17
N LEU A 121 -9.63 0.48 8.19
CA LEU A 121 -9.34 -0.89 8.61
C LEU A 121 -9.51 -1.11 10.12
N GLY A 122 -9.39 -0.05 10.92
CA GLY A 122 -9.39 -0.12 12.38
C GLY A 122 -8.10 -0.71 12.97
N ARG A 123 -7.05 -0.88 12.15
CA ARG A 123 -5.74 -1.39 12.55
C ARG A 123 -4.66 -0.92 11.59
N LYS A 124 -3.42 -0.98 12.05
CA LYS A 124 -2.23 -0.85 11.20
C LYS A 124 -1.90 -2.17 10.52
N ILE A 125 -1.08 -2.10 9.46
CA ILE A 125 -0.51 -3.27 8.79
C ILE A 125 0.94 -3.40 9.23
N ASP A 126 1.23 -4.37 10.10
CA ASP A 126 2.53 -4.51 10.78
C ASP A 126 3.70 -4.67 9.80
N ILE A 127 3.49 -5.37 8.68
CA ILE A 127 4.52 -5.60 7.66
C ILE A 127 4.93 -4.27 7.01
N TRP A 128 3.99 -3.35 6.83
CA TRP A 128 4.26 -2.01 6.29
C TRP A 128 4.96 -1.13 7.32
N GLU A 129 4.53 -1.15 8.58
CA GLU A 129 5.19 -0.38 9.65
C GLU A 129 6.66 -0.81 9.82
N LYS A 130 6.93 -2.13 9.82
CA LYS A 130 8.30 -2.67 9.85
C LYS A 130 9.16 -2.22 8.67
N TYR A 131 8.54 -2.00 7.51
CA TYR A 131 9.23 -1.47 6.34
C TYR A 131 9.49 0.04 6.49
N TYR A 132 8.52 0.81 6.96
CA TYR A 132 8.68 2.25 7.19
C TYR A 132 9.71 2.60 8.26
N ASP A 133 9.88 1.75 9.27
CA ASP A 133 10.93 1.95 10.28
C ASP A 133 12.35 1.87 9.69
N LYS A 134 12.53 1.25 8.51
CA LYS A 134 13.82 1.22 7.80
C LYS A 134 14.09 2.48 6.98
N LEU A 135 13.04 3.28 6.74
CA LEU A 135 13.11 4.51 5.94
C LEU A 135 13.31 5.77 6.79
N LYS A 136 13.14 5.65 8.12
CA LYS A 136 13.41 6.71 9.12
C LYS A 136 14.89 6.74 9.47
#